data_AF-A0A2E6EQ58-F1
#
_entry.id   AF-A0A2E6EQ58-F1
#
_cell.length_a   1.000
_cell.length_b   1.000
_cell.length_c   1.000
_cell.angle_alpha   90.00
_cell.angle_beta   90.00
_cell.angle_gamma   90.00
#
_symmetry.space_group_name_H-M   'P 1'
#
loop_
_entity.id
_entity.type
_entity.pdbx_description
1 polymer ?
#
loop_
_entity_poly.entity_id
_entity_poly.type
_entity_poly.pdbx_seq_one_letter_code
_entity_poly.pdbx_strand_id
1 'polypeptide(L)'
;MRRFVVSPTRYAAVCRLLLLFLLLCGSALLLSCAARSAGGSASSAQVDSMEPAPAAEASASGAESTAARPLTLFRVSREGLADSYLFGTCHAGVSVEEALPAEAGALLTGASNFVMEVDPATMDPAMIQSRLMLADGQRLSKLMPEGAWPALVERFELGEAAQAFDAMHPFALLGFLTTNLANQLAGRGNAVPMDFTLGEMAAGAGVTMGYLETVAEQLDVFLGMSMETLIDELAALGDDQSYAAMKADLEAALELCRSGDESGLAAVWAKQENPDWERRLLDERNQRWMPKLEVFFAQGSSFVAVGAAHLFGDSGLPTLLQAQGYQVERLSGVTSPPSAPVEAPQGDGMTIPLSFLVDQVEAQASATLCGPQMVPVQCHGVTPEKCRGDLREAVLLCAEEKGIPAQLSADVLMDSVGQLGPCVVPRFMDLLPAEQEPQTAACKAAYEDR
;
A
#
# COMPACT_ATOMS: atom_id res chain seq x y z
N MET A 1 -16.90 34.38 -10.08
CA MET A 1 -16.27 33.82 -8.86
C MET A 1 -17.22 32.82 -8.22
N ARG A 2 -17.22 31.56 -8.67
CA ARG A 2 -17.80 30.46 -7.91
C ARG A 2 -16.66 29.88 -7.10
N ARG A 3 -16.70 30.02 -5.77
CA ARG A 3 -15.81 29.27 -4.88
C ARG A 3 -16.19 27.80 -5.03
N PHE A 4 -15.34 27.01 -5.66
CA PHE A 4 -15.42 25.57 -5.57
C PHE A 4 -15.09 25.21 -4.12
N VAL A 5 -16.12 24.90 -3.34
CA VAL A 5 -15.94 24.15 -2.10
C VAL A 5 -15.73 22.71 -2.55
N VAL A 6 -14.47 22.29 -2.61
CA VAL A 6 -14.10 20.89 -2.84
C VAL A 6 -14.58 20.11 -1.62
N SER A 7 -15.41 19.09 -1.82
CA SER A 7 -15.97 18.31 -0.71
C SER A 7 -14.89 17.44 -0.06
N PRO A 8 -14.97 17.19 1.27
CA PRO A 8 -14.05 16.29 2.00
C PRO A 8 -13.87 14.90 1.37
N THR A 9 -14.88 14.41 0.64
CA THR A 9 -14.86 13.14 -0.09
C THR A 9 -13.90 13.09 -1.28
N ARG A 10 -13.48 14.24 -1.84
CA ARG A 10 -12.52 14.27 -2.97
C ARG A 10 -11.05 14.13 -2.52
N TYR A 11 -10.74 14.45 -1.26
CA TYR A 11 -9.38 14.33 -0.70
C TYR A 11 -8.96 12.87 -0.51
N ALA A 12 -9.93 11.97 -0.36
CA ALA A 12 -9.70 10.54 -0.12
C ALA A 12 -9.36 9.74 -1.39
N ALA A 13 -9.82 10.18 -2.57
CA ALA A 13 -9.58 9.48 -3.84
C ALA A 13 -8.12 9.59 -4.31
N VAL A 14 -7.55 10.80 -4.19
CA VAL A 14 -6.19 11.19 -4.59
C VAL A 14 -5.14 10.34 -3.93
N CYS A 15 -5.24 10.15 -2.61
CA CYS A 15 -4.24 9.43 -1.85
C CYS A 15 -4.23 7.93 -2.18
N ARG A 16 -5.37 7.39 -2.64
CA ARG A 16 -5.57 5.95 -2.81
C ARG A 16 -5.01 5.43 -4.13
N LEU A 17 -5.14 6.15 -5.27
CA LEU A 17 -4.53 5.73 -6.55
C LEU A 17 -3.01 5.51 -6.44
N LEU A 18 -2.37 6.20 -5.51
CA LEU A 18 -0.92 6.34 -5.42
C LEU A 18 -0.30 5.22 -4.59
N LEU A 19 -1.05 4.77 -3.58
CA LEU A 19 -0.83 3.52 -2.86
C LEU A 19 -1.01 2.30 -3.78
N LEU A 20 -1.99 2.36 -4.68
CA LEU A 20 -2.21 1.33 -5.70
C LEU A 20 -1.00 1.17 -6.62
N PHE A 21 -0.37 2.27 -7.06
CA PHE A 21 0.86 2.20 -7.86
C PHE A 21 2.02 1.50 -7.14
N LEU A 22 2.22 1.80 -5.85
CA LEU A 22 3.27 1.16 -5.04
C LEU A 22 3.04 -0.34 -4.82
N LEU A 23 1.78 -0.77 -4.84
CA LEU A 23 1.37 -2.14 -4.54
C LEU A 23 1.02 -2.97 -5.78
N LEU A 24 0.98 -2.38 -6.99
CA LEU A 24 0.49 -3.04 -8.22
C LEU A 24 1.34 -2.81 -9.47
N CYS A 25 2.22 -1.81 -9.50
CA CYS A 25 2.98 -1.47 -10.69
C CYS A 25 4.47 -1.68 -10.50
N GLY A 26 5.03 -2.71 -11.15
CA GLY A 26 6.46 -2.79 -11.40
C GLY A 26 6.92 -1.50 -12.09
N SER A 27 7.78 -0.72 -11.43
CA SER A 27 8.23 0.63 -11.82
C SER A 27 9.12 0.68 -13.07
N ALA A 28 9.16 -0.43 -13.79
CA ALA A 28 9.84 -0.67 -15.03
C ALA A 28 9.47 0.30 -16.17
N LEU A 29 8.26 0.87 -16.12
CA LEU A 29 7.72 1.70 -17.19
C LEU A 29 8.22 3.15 -17.17
N LEU A 30 8.85 3.63 -16.08
CA LEU A 30 9.12 5.06 -15.88
C LEU A 30 10.61 5.45 -15.92
N LEU A 31 11.54 4.49 -15.94
CA LEU A 31 12.98 4.79 -15.96
C LEU A 31 13.54 5.22 -17.34
N SER A 32 12.77 5.12 -18.43
CA SER A 32 13.30 5.38 -19.79
C SER A 32 13.17 6.82 -20.31
N CYS A 33 12.55 7.75 -19.57
CA CYS A 33 12.31 9.11 -20.11
C CYS A 33 13.39 10.17 -19.81
N ALA A 34 14.34 9.92 -18.89
CA ALA A 34 15.34 10.94 -18.51
C ALA A 34 16.71 10.81 -19.20
N ALA A 35 17.00 9.68 -19.86
CA ALA A 35 18.34 9.40 -20.37
C ALA A 35 18.52 9.84 -21.84
N ARG A 36 18.40 11.14 -22.13
CA ARG A 36 18.86 11.69 -23.43
C ARG A 36 19.18 13.19 -23.40
N SER A 37 19.95 13.63 -22.42
CA SER A 37 20.63 14.94 -22.50
C SER A 37 21.91 15.01 -21.65
N ALA A 38 22.85 14.09 -21.86
CA ALA A 38 24.24 14.29 -21.45
C ALA A 38 25.15 13.38 -22.28
N GLY A 39 25.44 13.79 -23.52
CA GLY A 39 26.57 13.25 -24.26
C GLY A 39 27.87 13.79 -23.66
N GLY A 40 28.68 12.91 -23.07
CA GLY A 40 30.01 13.21 -22.56
C GLY A 40 30.86 11.95 -22.55
N SER A 41 31.95 11.98 -23.30
CA SER A 41 32.81 10.85 -23.64
C SER A 41 33.54 10.20 -22.44
N ALA A 42 33.68 8.88 -22.55
CA ALA A 42 34.55 7.93 -21.87
C ALA A 42 35.79 8.45 -21.09
N SER A 43 36.06 7.78 -19.97
CA SER A 43 37.40 7.27 -19.67
C SER A 43 37.33 6.06 -18.72
N SER A 44 37.93 4.96 -19.15
CA SER A 44 38.17 3.74 -18.38
C SER A 44 39.24 3.97 -17.31
N ALA A 45 38.96 3.62 -16.06
CA ALA A 45 39.98 3.46 -15.03
C ALA A 45 39.80 2.11 -14.32
N GLN A 46 40.94 1.47 -14.11
CA GLN A 46 41.15 0.06 -13.86
C GLN A 46 40.76 -0.35 -12.43
N VAL A 47 40.31 -1.61 -12.35
CA VAL A 47 40.12 -2.39 -11.13
C VAL A 47 41.49 -2.63 -10.50
N ASP A 48 41.67 -2.23 -9.24
CA ASP A 48 42.80 -2.69 -8.43
C ASP A 48 42.30 -3.55 -7.28
N SER A 49 43.01 -4.65 -7.09
CA SER A 49 42.62 -5.80 -6.28
C SER A 49 43.07 -5.58 -4.83
N MET A 50 42.22 -5.85 -3.84
CA MET A 50 42.63 -5.90 -2.43
C MET A 50 42.20 -7.24 -1.82
N GLU A 51 43.20 -8.01 -1.39
CA GLU A 51 43.06 -9.30 -0.70
C GLU A 51 42.36 -9.19 0.67
N PRO A 52 41.77 -10.28 1.20
CA PRO A 52 40.96 -10.26 2.41
C PRO A 52 41.81 -10.37 3.69
N ALA A 53 41.41 -9.64 4.73
CA ALA A 53 41.95 -9.76 6.09
C ALA A 53 41.14 -10.76 6.94
N PRO A 54 41.74 -11.40 7.95
CA PRO A 54 41.24 -12.64 8.55
C PRO A 54 40.12 -12.46 9.57
N ALA A 55 39.33 -13.53 9.71
CA ALA A 55 38.21 -13.66 10.63
C ALA A 55 38.63 -13.52 12.11
N ALA A 56 37.89 -12.70 12.85
CA ALA A 56 37.92 -12.67 14.30
C ALA A 56 36.56 -13.15 14.82
N GLU A 57 36.59 -14.23 15.60
CA GLU A 57 35.46 -14.76 16.36
C GLU A 57 35.00 -13.72 17.40
N ALA A 58 33.70 -13.39 17.40
CA ALA A 58 33.08 -12.61 18.46
C ALA A 58 31.77 -13.27 18.92
N SER A 59 31.92 -13.93 20.07
CA SER A 59 30.94 -14.26 21.11
C SER A 59 29.57 -13.58 21.01
N ALA A 60 28.52 -14.42 21.01
CA ALA A 60 27.12 -14.05 21.17
C ALA A 60 26.85 -13.29 22.49
N SER A 61 26.14 -12.18 22.36
CA SER A 61 25.41 -11.50 23.43
C SER A 61 24.12 -11.00 22.80
N GLY A 62 23.00 -11.66 23.16
CA GLY A 62 21.67 -11.37 22.65
C GLY A 62 21.21 -9.96 23.00
N ALA A 63 21.26 -9.08 22.01
CA ALA A 63 20.22 -8.08 21.82
C ALA A 63 19.26 -8.70 20.80
N GLU A 64 17.97 -8.82 21.12
CA GLU A 64 16.96 -8.98 20.09
C GLU A 64 17.14 -7.81 19.13
N SER A 65 17.71 -8.12 17.97
CA SER A 65 17.65 -7.26 16.80
C SER A 65 16.19 -6.85 16.64
N THR A 66 15.96 -5.56 16.42
CA THR A 66 14.74 -5.05 15.80
C THR A 66 14.68 -5.68 14.41
N ALA A 67 14.28 -6.95 14.36
CA ALA A 67 14.33 -7.76 13.16
C ALA A 67 13.41 -7.08 12.14
N ALA A 68 13.95 -6.84 10.94
CA ALA A 68 13.15 -6.54 9.77
C ALA A 68 12.00 -7.55 9.73
N ARG A 69 10.77 -7.05 9.74
CA ARG A 69 9.57 -7.88 9.71
C ARG A 69 9.20 -8.00 8.24
N PRO A 70 9.55 -9.11 7.58
CA PRO A 70 9.52 -9.18 6.12
C PRO A 70 8.09 -9.19 5.58
N LEU A 71 7.95 -8.85 4.29
CA LEU A 71 6.70 -8.97 3.54
C LEU A 71 6.17 -10.41 3.55
N THR A 72 4.87 -10.55 3.30
CA THR A 72 4.18 -11.83 3.38
C THR A 72 4.66 -12.80 2.29
N LEU A 73 5.12 -13.96 2.74
CA LEU A 73 5.38 -15.13 1.94
C LEU A 73 4.36 -16.22 2.30
N PHE A 74 3.68 -16.76 1.30
CA PHE A 74 2.84 -17.94 1.44
C PHE A 74 3.50 -19.16 0.79
N ARG A 75 3.38 -20.31 1.42
CA ARG A 75 3.56 -21.63 0.80
C ARG A 75 2.23 -22.09 0.23
N VAL A 76 2.27 -22.59 -0.99
CA VAL A 76 1.14 -23.11 -1.76
C VAL A 76 1.42 -24.57 -2.08
N SER A 77 0.62 -25.48 -1.54
CA SER A 77 0.82 -26.92 -1.70
C SER A 77 -0.44 -27.63 -2.17
N ARG A 78 -0.27 -28.72 -2.93
CA ARG A 78 -1.36 -29.61 -3.35
C ARG A 78 -0.79 -31.01 -3.55
N GLU A 79 -1.55 -32.04 -3.16
CA GLU A 79 -1.11 -33.43 -3.29
C GLU A 79 -0.72 -33.74 -4.74
N GLY A 80 0.44 -34.39 -4.91
CA GLY A 80 1.00 -34.73 -6.22
C GLY A 80 1.74 -33.61 -6.94
N LEU A 81 1.80 -32.39 -6.38
CA LEU A 81 2.61 -31.28 -6.88
C LEU A 81 3.74 -30.93 -5.91
N ALA A 82 4.79 -30.30 -6.42
CA ALA A 82 5.80 -29.66 -5.58
C ALA A 82 5.24 -28.38 -4.96
N ASP A 83 5.70 -28.04 -3.76
CA ASP A 83 5.30 -26.78 -3.13
C ASP A 83 5.79 -25.59 -3.94
N SER A 84 4.92 -24.58 -4.03
CA SER A 84 5.23 -23.28 -4.62
C SER A 84 5.09 -22.20 -3.56
N TYR A 85 5.54 -20.99 -3.88
CA TYR A 85 5.60 -19.87 -2.96
C TYR A 85 5.04 -18.63 -3.62
N LEU A 86 4.29 -17.83 -2.86
CA LEU A 86 3.70 -16.58 -3.32
C LEU A 86 4.18 -15.46 -2.40
N PHE A 87 4.89 -14.50 -2.97
CA PHE A 87 5.53 -13.39 -2.27
C PHE A 87 4.93 -12.06 -2.72
N GLY A 88 4.52 -11.24 -1.75
CA GLY A 88 4.03 -9.89 -1.98
C GLY A 88 5.18 -8.90 -2.08
N THR A 89 5.25 -8.13 -3.17
CA THR A 89 6.25 -7.08 -3.38
C THR A 89 5.68 -5.69 -3.14
N CYS A 90 6.54 -4.75 -2.79
CA CYS A 90 6.26 -3.31 -2.82
C CYS A 90 7.21 -2.64 -3.82
N HIS A 91 6.66 -1.94 -4.81
CA HIS A 91 7.41 -1.51 -6.00
C HIS A 91 8.26 -0.24 -5.82
N ALA A 92 8.15 0.44 -4.67
CA ALA A 92 9.02 1.57 -4.35
C ALA A 92 9.28 1.68 -2.84
N GLY A 93 10.40 2.33 -2.50
CA GLY A 93 10.76 2.69 -1.15
C GLY A 93 11.15 1.55 -0.19
N VAL A 94 11.12 0.30 -0.64
CA VAL A 94 11.55 -0.89 0.12
C VAL A 94 12.43 -1.78 -0.76
N SER A 95 13.58 -2.24 -0.26
CA SER A 95 14.41 -3.21 -1.00
C SER A 95 14.18 -4.65 -0.60
N VAL A 96 14.70 -5.56 -1.44
CA VAL A 96 14.72 -7.00 -1.16
C VAL A 96 15.37 -7.29 0.19
N GLU A 97 16.45 -6.60 0.57
CA GLU A 97 17.12 -6.85 1.85
C GLU A 97 16.26 -6.46 3.07
N GLU A 98 15.37 -5.48 2.90
CA GLU A 98 14.44 -5.06 3.94
C GLU A 98 13.20 -5.96 3.98
N ALA A 99 12.70 -6.37 2.81
CA ALA A 99 11.39 -7.02 2.66
C ALA A 99 11.43 -8.54 2.55
N LEU A 100 12.51 -9.13 2.02
CA LEU A 100 12.57 -10.56 1.75
C LEU A 100 12.95 -11.31 3.05
N PRO A 101 12.13 -12.26 3.52
CA PRO A 101 12.50 -13.11 4.65
C PRO A 101 13.83 -13.81 4.38
N ALA A 102 14.66 -13.99 5.41
CA ALA A 102 15.98 -14.61 5.27
C ALA A 102 15.89 -16.01 4.62
N GLU A 103 14.83 -16.75 4.93
CA GLU A 103 14.52 -18.06 4.36
C GLU A 103 14.07 -18.02 2.89
N ALA A 104 13.54 -16.90 2.39
CA ALA A 104 12.92 -16.82 1.07
C ALA A 104 13.91 -16.81 -0.09
N GLY A 105 15.16 -16.35 0.13
CA GLY A 105 16.19 -16.38 -0.91
C GLY A 105 16.56 -17.81 -1.35
N ALA A 106 16.60 -18.76 -0.40
CA ALA A 106 16.84 -20.17 -0.72
C ALA A 106 15.64 -20.80 -1.45
N LEU A 107 14.42 -20.40 -1.10
CA LEU A 107 13.20 -20.85 -1.78
C LEU A 107 13.14 -20.35 -3.23
N LEU A 108 13.53 -19.09 -3.46
CA LEU A 108 13.61 -18.50 -4.80
C LEU A 108 14.67 -19.22 -5.65
N THR A 109 15.90 -19.34 -5.15
CA THR A 109 17.01 -19.94 -5.91
C THR A 109 16.88 -21.46 -6.09
N GLY A 110 16.11 -22.13 -5.22
CA GLY A 110 15.80 -23.55 -5.33
C GLY A 110 14.54 -23.87 -6.14
N ALA A 111 13.77 -22.86 -6.57
CA ALA A 111 12.56 -23.07 -7.36
C ALA A 111 12.89 -23.54 -8.78
N SER A 112 11.96 -24.27 -9.40
CA SER A 112 12.01 -24.61 -10.82
C SER A 112 11.69 -23.39 -11.69
N ASN A 113 10.71 -22.59 -11.24
CA ASN A 113 10.26 -21.39 -11.92
C ASN A 113 10.31 -20.18 -10.97
N PHE A 114 10.69 -19.03 -11.49
CA PHE A 114 10.47 -17.73 -10.87
C PHE A 114 9.48 -16.95 -11.73
N VAL A 115 8.33 -16.61 -11.17
CA VAL A 115 7.20 -16.04 -11.89
C VAL A 115 6.98 -14.60 -11.45
N MET A 116 7.03 -13.66 -12.39
CA MET A 116 6.74 -12.24 -12.17
C MET A 116 5.45 -11.82 -12.86
N GLU A 117 4.97 -10.61 -12.60
CA GLU A 117 3.82 -10.07 -13.33
C GLU A 117 4.10 -9.91 -14.82
N VAL A 118 5.19 -9.22 -15.19
CA VAL A 118 5.52 -8.88 -16.59
C VAL A 118 6.95 -9.23 -16.93
N ASP A 119 7.21 -9.45 -18.23
CA ASP A 119 8.55 -9.68 -18.76
C ASP A 119 9.30 -8.36 -19.03
N PRO A 120 10.34 -8.03 -18.26
CA PRO A 120 11.13 -6.83 -18.50
C PRO A 120 11.85 -6.84 -19.86
N ALA A 121 12.16 -8.01 -20.41
CA ALA A 121 12.84 -8.13 -21.71
C ALA A 121 11.91 -7.75 -22.89
N THR A 122 10.60 -7.74 -22.69
CA THR A 122 9.61 -7.34 -23.71
C THR A 122 9.27 -5.85 -23.68
N MET A 123 9.90 -5.08 -22.79
CA MET A 123 9.69 -3.64 -22.69
C MET A 123 10.36 -2.92 -23.86
N ASP A 124 9.57 -2.61 -24.88
CA ASP A 124 9.99 -1.74 -25.98
C ASP A 124 9.78 -0.27 -25.60
N PRO A 125 10.86 0.54 -25.45
CA PRO A 125 10.76 1.96 -25.11
C PRO A 125 9.92 2.75 -26.11
N ALA A 126 9.91 2.39 -27.40
CA ALA A 126 9.13 3.11 -28.40
C ALA A 126 7.63 2.86 -28.25
N MET A 127 7.24 1.60 -28.04
CA MET A 127 5.86 1.22 -27.72
C MET A 127 5.38 1.92 -26.44
N ILE A 128 6.16 1.82 -25.36
CA ILE A 128 5.82 2.43 -24.06
C ILE A 128 5.68 3.95 -24.22
N GLN A 129 6.65 4.62 -24.83
CA GLN A 129 6.60 6.05 -25.06
C GLN A 129 5.35 6.44 -25.86
N SER A 130 5.03 5.73 -26.94
CA SER A 130 3.85 6.05 -27.75
C SER A 130 2.52 5.95 -26.99
N ARG A 131 2.48 5.13 -25.93
CA ARG A 131 1.29 4.84 -25.11
C ARG A 131 1.17 5.75 -23.89
N LEU A 132 2.30 6.23 -23.37
CA LEU A 132 2.36 7.12 -22.21
C LEU A 132 2.35 8.60 -22.56
N MET A 133 2.25 8.95 -23.85
CA MET A 133 2.09 10.32 -24.31
C MET A 133 0.62 10.60 -24.66
N LEU A 134 0.20 11.85 -24.48
CA LEU A 134 -1.09 12.32 -25.00
C LEU A 134 -1.06 12.38 -26.53
N ALA A 135 -2.25 12.40 -27.12
CA ALA A 135 -2.38 12.62 -28.56
C ALA A 135 -1.79 13.99 -28.98
N ASP A 136 -1.33 14.07 -30.23
CA ASP A 136 -0.70 15.29 -30.75
C ASP A 136 -1.56 16.53 -30.52
N GLY A 137 -0.93 17.55 -29.92
CA GLY A 137 -1.56 18.84 -29.59
C GLY A 137 -2.32 18.88 -28.25
N GLN A 138 -2.58 17.75 -27.60
CA GLN A 138 -3.14 17.75 -26.23
C GLN A 138 -2.05 18.05 -25.20
N ARG A 139 -2.43 18.77 -24.14
CA ARG A 139 -1.52 19.20 -23.07
C ARG A 139 -2.22 19.14 -21.72
N LEU A 140 -1.57 18.61 -20.69
CA LEU A 140 -2.10 18.57 -19.33
C LEU A 140 -2.45 19.97 -18.81
N SER A 141 -1.62 20.97 -19.12
CA SER A 141 -1.83 22.39 -18.83
C SER A 141 -3.11 22.99 -19.43
N LYS A 142 -3.73 22.30 -20.40
CA LYS A 142 -5.02 22.67 -21.01
C LYS A 142 -6.17 21.76 -20.59
N LEU A 143 -5.87 20.53 -20.19
CA LEU A 143 -6.85 19.54 -19.75
C LEU A 143 -7.21 19.70 -18.28
N MET A 144 -6.25 20.17 -17.46
CA MET A 144 -6.43 20.37 -16.02
C MET A 144 -7.20 21.67 -15.70
N PRO A 145 -7.82 21.76 -14.52
CA PRO A 145 -8.44 23.00 -14.04
C PRO A 145 -7.47 24.18 -14.04
N GLU A 146 -8.02 25.39 -14.18
CA GLU A 146 -7.24 26.63 -14.16
C GLU A 146 -6.41 26.75 -12.87
N GLY A 147 -5.10 27.01 -13.02
CA GLY A 147 -4.16 27.13 -11.91
C GLY A 147 -3.58 25.81 -11.39
N ALA A 148 -4.18 24.65 -11.71
CA ALA A 148 -3.71 23.36 -11.20
C ALA A 148 -2.33 22.96 -11.76
N TRP A 149 -2.08 23.18 -13.06
CA TRP A 149 -0.80 22.86 -13.67
C TRP A 149 0.39 23.67 -13.11
N PRO A 150 0.32 25.01 -12.98
CA PRO A 150 1.36 25.78 -12.29
C PRO A 150 1.60 25.33 -10.84
N ALA A 151 0.53 25.04 -10.08
CA ALA A 151 0.65 24.56 -8.71
C ALA A 151 1.37 23.21 -8.62
N LEU A 152 1.08 22.28 -9.54
CA LEU A 152 1.78 21.01 -9.65
C LEU A 152 3.27 21.18 -9.99
N VAL A 153 3.58 22.04 -10.97
CA VAL A 153 4.96 22.33 -11.40
C VAL A 153 5.78 22.92 -10.25
N GLU A 154 5.19 23.81 -9.45
CA GLU A 154 5.82 24.39 -8.27
C GLU A 154 6.01 23.33 -7.17
N ARG A 155 4.97 22.55 -6.86
CA ARG A 155 4.99 21.53 -5.80
C ARG A 155 6.11 20.50 -5.96
N PHE A 156 6.29 20.01 -7.18
CA PHE A 156 7.28 18.97 -7.50
C PHE A 156 8.55 19.55 -8.13
N GLU A 157 8.72 20.87 -8.10
CA GLU A 157 9.90 21.58 -8.61
C GLU A 157 10.28 21.16 -10.04
N LEU A 158 9.28 20.95 -10.92
CA LEU A 158 9.50 20.37 -12.25
C LEU A 158 10.30 21.25 -13.20
N GLY A 159 10.36 22.57 -12.95
CA GLY A 159 11.18 23.52 -13.71
C GLY A 159 10.99 23.42 -15.23
N GLU A 160 12.09 23.37 -15.97
CA GLU A 160 12.07 23.24 -17.44
C GLU A 160 11.52 21.88 -17.90
N ALA A 161 11.64 20.82 -17.09
CA ALA A 161 11.13 19.49 -17.42
C ALA A 161 9.59 19.45 -17.51
N ALA A 162 8.91 20.43 -16.91
CA ALA A 162 7.45 20.59 -17.04
C ALA A 162 6.99 20.57 -18.51
N GLN A 163 7.77 21.12 -19.44
CA GLN A 163 7.40 21.12 -20.87
C GLN A 163 7.28 19.70 -21.46
N ALA A 164 8.14 18.78 -21.01
CA ALA A 164 8.09 17.39 -21.43
C ALA A 164 6.92 16.66 -20.76
N PHE A 165 6.70 16.92 -19.47
CA PHE A 165 5.60 16.33 -18.70
C PHE A 165 4.22 16.79 -19.19
N ASP A 166 4.10 18.01 -19.72
CA ASP A 166 2.84 18.57 -20.22
C ASP A 166 2.23 17.75 -21.37
N ALA A 167 3.06 16.99 -22.10
CA ALA A 167 2.61 16.12 -23.19
C ALA A 167 2.40 14.66 -22.76
N MET A 168 2.66 14.30 -21.49
CA MET A 168 2.46 12.94 -20.99
C MET A 168 0.99 12.66 -20.68
N HIS A 169 0.59 11.40 -20.83
CA HIS A 169 -0.68 10.90 -20.32
C HIS A 169 -0.74 11.10 -18.80
N PRO A 170 -1.87 11.55 -18.20
CA PRO A 170 -1.91 11.91 -16.78
C PRO A 170 -1.55 10.73 -15.87
N PHE A 171 -1.95 9.50 -16.22
CA PHE A 171 -1.50 8.28 -15.52
C PHE A 171 0.03 8.18 -15.44
N ALA A 172 0.75 8.47 -16.53
CA ALA A 172 2.21 8.36 -16.58
C ALA A 172 2.88 9.39 -15.66
N LEU A 173 2.41 10.64 -15.71
CA LEU A 173 2.93 11.69 -14.84
C LEU A 173 2.59 11.39 -13.37
N LEU A 174 1.36 10.96 -13.10
CA LEU A 174 0.93 10.60 -11.75
C LEU A 174 1.82 9.51 -11.15
N GLY A 175 2.02 8.40 -11.87
CA GLY A 175 2.91 7.32 -11.42
C GLY A 175 4.36 7.75 -11.26
N PHE A 176 4.86 8.64 -12.13
CA PHE A 176 6.21 9.20 -12.01
C PHE A 176 6.36 10.03 -10.73
N LEU A 177 5.48 10.99 -10.49
CA LEU A 177 5.58 11.90 -9.34
C LEU A 177 5.52 11.13 -8.02
N THR A 178 4.66 10.13 -7.92
CA THR A 178 4.45 9.40 -6.67
C THR A 178 5.47 8.33 -6.40
N THR A 179 5.95 7.63 -7.42
CA THR A 179 7.07 6.70 -7.26
C THR A 179 8.32 7.46 -6.81
N ASN A 180 8.59 8.63 -7.39
CA ASN A 180 9.71 9.47 -6.98
C ASN A 180 9.53 9.97 -5.53
N LEU A 181 8.34 10.45 -5.18
CA LEU A 181 8.06 10.88 -3.81
C LEU A 181 8.24 9.72 -2.82
N ALA A 182 7.69 8.54 -3.09
CA ALA A 182 7.82 7.37 -2.23
C ALA A 182 9.30 7.01 -1.99
N ASN A 183 10.10 6.99 -3.05
CA ASN A 183 11.53 6.72 -2.91
C ASN A 183 12.26 7.84 -2.15
N GLN A 184 11.90 9.11 -2.35
CA GLN A 184 12.48 10.23 -1.58
C GLN A 184 12.16 10.10 -0.10
N LEU A 185 10.91 9.83 0.26
CA LEU A 185 10.48 9.61 1.66
C LEU A 185 11.18 8.42 2.30
N ALA A 186 11.45 7.39 1.49
CA ALA A 186 12.21 6.24 1.93
C ALA A 186 13.73 6.50 2.08
N GLY A 187 14.23 7.67 1.67
CA GLY A 187 15.67 7.93 1.59
C GLY A 187 16.36 7.09 0.49
N ARG A 188 15.58 6.58 -0.47
CA ARG A 188 16.00 5.62 -1.50
C ARG A 188 16.12 6.19 -2.91
N GLY A 189 15.84 7.47 -3.13
CA GLY A 189 16.12 8.18 -4.40
C GLY A 189 15.75 7.39 -5.67
N ASN A 190 16.70 7.17 -6.59
CA ASN A 190 16.48 6.35 -7.78
C ASN A 190 16.73 4.86 -7.51
N ALA A 191 16.06 4.27 -6.50
CA ALA A 191 16.23 2.87 -6.16
C ALA A 191 15.66 1.95 -7.25
N VAL A 192 16.36 0.85 -7.47
CA VAL A 192 15.86 -0.27 -8.28
C VAL A 192 14.70 -0.92 -7.53
N PRO A 193 13.56 -1.17 -8.20
CA PRO A 193 12.41 -1.84 -7.59
C PRO A 193 12.75 -3.29 -7.21
N MET A 194 12.20 -3.78 -6.10
CA MET A 194 12.55 -5.11 -5.59
C MET A 194 12.24 -6.24 -6.56
N ASP A 195 11.20 -6.09 -7.40
CA ASP A 195 10.80 -7.08 -8.39
C ASP A 195 11.96 -7.40 -9.36
N PHE A 196 12.70 -6.36 -9.78
CA PHE A 196 13.86 -6.52 -10.65
C PHE A 196 15.00 -7.24 -9.95
N THR A 197 15.30 -6.86 -8.71
CA THR A 197 16.33 -7.52 -7.91
C THR A 197 16.01 -9.01 -7.71
N LEU A 198 14.76 -9.36 -7.44
CA LEU A 198 14.32 -10.76 -7.35
C LEU A 198 14.49 -11.51 -8.69
N GLY A 199 14.13 -10.87 -9.80
CA GLY A 199 14.34 -11.42 -11.14
C GLY A 199 15.81 -11.64 -11.50
N GLU A 200 16.69 -10.70 -11.14
CA GLU A 200 18.14 -10.84 -11.30
C GLU A 200 18.70 -11.98 -10.45
N MET A 201 18.23 -12.12 -9.21
CA MET A 201 18.61 -13.23 -8.32
C MET A 201 18.20 -14.59 -8.93
N ALA A 202 16.97 -14.70 -9.44
CA ALA A 202 16.46 -15.92 -10.05
C ALA A 202 17.22 -16.28 -11.34
N ALA A 203 17.41 -15.30 -12.23
CA ALA A 203 18.15 -15.48 -13.48
C ALA A 203 19.61 -15.86 -13.21
N GLY A 204 20.26 -15.23 -12.23
CA GLY A 204 21.63 -15.55 -11.81
C GLY A 204 21.78 -16.96 -11.24
N ALA A 205 20.72 -17.50 -10.62
CA ALA A 205 20.66 -18.88 -10.14
C ALA A 205 20.26 -19.90 -11.23
N GLY A 206 19.96 -19.46 -12.45
CA GLY A 206 19.53 -20.34 -13.55
C GLY A 206 18.10 -20.85 -13.42
N VAL A 207 17.26 -20.19 -12.62
CA VAL A 207 15.83 -20.51 -12.46
C VAL A 207 15.08 -20.11 -13.74
N THR A 208 14.10 -20.92 -14.15
CA THR A 208 13.30 -20.61 -15.34
C THR A 208 12.38 -19.43 -15.08
N MET A 209 12.44 -18.39 -15.93
CA MET A 209 11.60 -17.20 -15.79
C MET A 209 10.21 -17.43 -16.37
N GLY A 210 9.17 -16.98 -15.66
CA GLY A 210 7.77 -17.01 -16.08
C GLY A 210 7.08 -15.66 -15.83
N TYR A 211 6.00 -15.40 -16.59
CA TYR A 211 5.31 -14.10 -16.55
C TYR A 211 3.79 -14.27 -16.60
N LEU A 212 3.07 -13.49 -15.79
CA LEU A 212 1.62 -13.58 -15.63
C LEU A 212 0.84 -12.74 -16.65
N GLU A 213 1.44 -11.70 -17.21
CA GLU A 213 0.86 -10.86 -18.26
C GLU A 213 1.95 -10.19 -19.11
N THR A 214 1.51 -9.58 -20.22
CA THR A 214 2.35 -8.79 -21.11
C THR A 214 2.41 -7.34 -20.64
N VAL A 215 3.46 -6.61 -21.05
CA VAL A 215 3.58 -5.17 -20.80
C VAL A 215 2.38 -4.40 -21.38
N ALA A 216 1.86 -4.83 -22.54
CA ALA A 216 0.70 -4.22 -23.16
C ALA A 216 -0.58 -4.41 -22.33
N GLU A 217 -0.83 -5.63 -21.84
CA GLU A 217 -1.96 -5.94 -20.95
C GLU A 217 -1.89 -5.11 -19.67
N GLN A 218 -0.71 -5.00 -19.05
CA GLN A 218 -0.52 -4.18 -17.86
C GLN A 218 -0.79 -2.69 -18.15
N LEU A 219 -0.27 -2.15 -19.26
CA LEU A 219 -0.54 -0.77 -19.68
C LEU A 219 -2.03 -0.52 -19.97
N ASP A 220 -2.73 -1.46 -20.61
CA ASP A 220 -4.16 -1.33 -20.93
C ASP A 220 -5.02 -1.20 -19.67
N VAL A 221 -4.68 -1.90 -18.58
CA VAL A 221 -5.40 -1.81 -17.31
C VAL A 221 -5.40 -0.37 -16.78
N PHE A 222 -4.23 0.27 -16.84
CA PHE A 222 -4.02 1.61 -16.33
C PHE A 222 -4.50 2.72 -17.27
N LEU A 223 -4.24 2.58 -18.57
CA LEU A 223 -4.70 3.53 -19.59
C LEU A 223 -6.21 3.43 -19.84
N GLY A 224 -6.85 2.35 -19.40
CA GLY A 224 -8.30 2.17 -19.41
C GLY A 224 -9.05 2.94 -18.32
N MET A 225 -8.35 3.63 -17.41
CA MET A 225 -8.97 4.48 -16.39
C MET A 225 -9.57 5.76 -17.00
N SER A 226 -10.58 6.32 -16.33
CA SER A 226 -11.20 7.58 -16.77
C SER A 226 -10.18 8.72 -16.79
N MET A 227 -10.05 9.37 -17.95
CA MET A 227 -9.20 10.54 -18.13
C MET A 227 -9.59 11.68 -17.17
N GLU A 228 -10.88 11.86 -16.91
CA GLU A 228 -11.38 12.86 -15.96
C GLU A 228 -10.87 12.57 -14.55
N THR A 229 -10.98 11.31 -14.10
CA THR A 229 -10.47 10.89 -12.79
C THR A 229 -8.96 11.11 -12.71
N LEU A 230 -8.19 10.66 -13.70
CA LEU A 230 -6.74 10.84 -13.69
C LEU A 230 -6.31 12.32 -13.67
N ILE A 231 -7.05 13.20 -14.35
CA ILE A 231 -6.83 14.65 -14.32
C ILE A 231 -7.13 15.23 -12.94
N ASP A 232 -8.24 14.81 -12.32
CA ASP A 232 -8.61 15.25 -10.98
C ASP A 232 -7.57 14.82 -9.93
N GLU A 233 -7.09 13.56 -9.99
CA GLU A 233 -6.05 13.08 -9.07
C GLU A 233 -4.74 13.85 -9.27
N LEU A 234 -4.35 14.07 -10.52
CA LEU A 234 -3.14 14.82 -10.83
C LEU A 234 -3.26 16.30 -10.40
N ALA A 235 -4.45 16.91 -10.54
CA ALA A 235 -4.68 18.29 -10.13
C ALA A 235 -4.62 18.45 -8.60
N ALA A 236 -5.14 17.47 -7.87
CA ALA A 236 -5.10 17.47 -6.42
C ALA A 236 -3.68 17.36 -5.86
N LEU A 237 -2.72 16.78 -6.59
CA LEU A 237 -1.32 16.80 -6.18
C LEU A 237 -0.72 18.21 -6.06
N GLY A 238 -1.31 19.21 -6.72
CA GLY A 238 -0.91 20.62 -6.58
C GLY A 238 -1.53 21.32 -5.35
N ASP A 239 -2.58 20.76 -4.76
CA ASP A 239 -3.28 21.32 -3.59
C ASP A 239 -2.56 20.95 -2.28
N ASP A 240 -2.38 21.93 -1.38
CA ASP A 240 -1.61 21.75 -0.14
C ASP A 240 -2.18 20.64 0.76
N GLN A 241 -3.51 20.64 0.97
CA GLN A 241 -4.16 19.70 1.87
C GLN A 241 -4.15 18.28 1.28
N SER A 242 -4.46 18.16 -0.01
CA SER A 242 -4.45 16.89 -0.73
C SER A 242 -3.05 16.29 -0.81
N TYR A 243 -2.03 17.12 -1.09
CA TYR A 243 -0.63 16.68 -1.09
C TYR A 243 -0.17 16.22 0.30
N ALA A 244 -0.51 16.96 1.36
CA ALA A 244 -0.15 16.58 2.72
C ALA A 244 -0.78 15.24 3.14
N ALA A 245 -2.06 15.04 2.82
CA ALA A 245 -2.76 13.78 3.06
C ALA A 245 -2.11 12.62 2.29
N MET A 246 -1.83 12.82 0.99
CA MET A 246 -1.16 11.82 0.17
C MET A 246 0.21 11.47 0.74
N LYS A 247 1.02 12.46 1.11
CA LYS A 247 2.36 12.24 1.67
C LYS A 247 2.28 11.37 2.92
N ALA A 248 1.34 11.66 3.83
CA ALA A 248 1.14 10.89 5.05
C ALA A 248 0.71 9.45 4.76
N ASP A 249 -0.23 9.25 3.83
CA ASP A 249 -0.67 7.92 3.41
C ASP A 249 0.49 7.12 2.77
N LEU A 250 1.33 7.79 1.98
CA LEU A 250 2.51 7.19 1.36
C LEU A 250 3.55 6.76 2.40
N GLU A 251 3.83 7.60 3.39
CA GLU A 251 4.71 7.27 4.52
C GLU A 251 4.17 6.08 5.31
N ALA A 252 2.86 6.07 5.59
CA ALA A 252 2.21 4.97 6.30
C ALA A 252 2.32 3.66 5.52
N ALA A 253 2.09 3.67 4.21
CA ALA A 253 2.19 2.45 3.40
C ALA A 253 3.62 1.95 3.21
N LEU A 254 4.61 2.84 3.13
CA LEU A 254 6.01 2.44 3.15
C LEU A 254 6.35 1.72 4.45
N GLU A 255 5.84 2.19 5.59
CA GLU A 255 6.03 1.52 6.88
C GLU A 255 5.31 0.17 6.94
N LEU A 256 4.09 0.08 6.40
CA LEU A 256 3.37 -1.18 6.27
C LEU A 256 4.13 -2.18 5.38
N CYS A 257 4.69 -1.72 4.27
CA CYS A 257 5.54 -2.53 3.39
C CYS A 257 6.81 -3.01 4.10
N ARG A 258 7.47 -2.16 4.90
CA ARG A 258 8.69 -2.54 5.65
C ARG A 258 8.41 -3.47 6.82
N SER A 259 7.24 -3.34 7.44
CA SER A 259 6.84 -4.13 8.59
C SER A 259 6.14 -5.44 8.22
N GLY A 260 5.76 -5.60 6.95
CA GLY A 260 4.95 -6.72 6.50
C GLY A 260 3.56 -6.78 7.16
N ASP A 261 3.04 -5.65 7.66
CA ASP A 261 1.71 -5.58 8.27
C ASP A 261 0.63 -5.65 7.19
N GLU A 262 0.25 -6.89 6.92
CA GLU A 262 -0.77 -7.25 5.96
C GLU A 262 -2.14 -6.66 6.30
N SER A 263 -2.50 -6.64 7.58
CA SER A 263 -3.81 -6.12 8.00
C SER A 263 -3.90 -4.63 7.72
N GLY A 264 -2.80 -3.90 7.92
CA GLY A 264 -2.69 -2.51 7.54
C GLY A 264 -2.68 -2.32 6.02
N LEU A 265 -1.92 -3.12 5.26
CA LEU A 265 -1.94 -3.05 3.79
C LEU A 265 -3.33 -3.34 3.21
N ALA A 266 -4.00 -4.36 3.73
CA ALA A 266 -5.37 -4.72 3.37
C ALA A 266 -6.37 -3.64 3.80
N ALA A 267 -6.19 -2.98 4.95
CA ALA A 267 -7.05 -1.88 5.37
C ALA A 267 -6.83 -0.62 4.53
N VAL A 268 -5.59 -0.34 4.13
CA VAL A 268 -5.27 0.73 3.17
C VAL A 268 -5.94 0.44 1.82
N TRP A 269 -5.90 -0.83 1.38
CA TRP A 269 -6.59 -1.28 0.19
C TRP A 269 -8.12 -1.18 0.32
N ALA A 270 -8.72 -1.68 1.39
CA ALA A 270 -10.17 -1.71 1.60
C ALA A 270 -10.79 -0.31 1.73
N LYS A 271 -9.98 0.71 2.01
CA LYS A 271 -10.41 2.11 1.93
C LYS A 271 -10.66 2.56 0.49
N GLN A 272 -10.29 1.80 -0.54
CA GLN A 272 -10.55 2.14 -1.93
C GLN A 272 -12.07 2.34 -2.15
N GLU A 273 -12.47 3.49 -2.69
CA GLU A 273 -13.89 3.88 -2.88
C GLU A 273 -14.38 3.80 -4.35
N ASN A 274 -13.49 3.50 -5.29
CA ASN A 274 -13.80 3.33 -6.71
C ASN A 274 -13.77 1.84 -7.11
N PRO A 275 -14.91 1.11 -7.02
CA PRO A 275 -14.98 -0.32 -7.27
C PRO A 275 -14.54 -0.73 -8.70
N ASP A 276 -14.55 0.20 -9.67
CA ASP A 276 -14.03 -0.09 -11.01
C ASP A 276 -12.51 -0.30 -11.01
N TRP A 277 -11.79 0.30 -10.08
CA TRP A 277 -10.34 0.16 -9.98
C TRP A 277 -9.96 -1.14 -9.30
N GLU A 278 -10.61 -1.49 -8.19
CA GLU A 278 -10.39 -2.77 -7.54
C GLU A 278 -10.65 -3.92 -8.52
N ARG A 279 -11.79 -3.87 -9.21
CA ARG A 279 -12.13 -4.85 -10.23
C ARG A 279 -11.06 -4.98 -11.33
N ARG A 280 -10.58 -3.87 -11.89
CA ARG A 280 -9.64 -3.90 -13.04
C ARG A 280 -8.20 -4.20 -12.63
N LEU A 281 -7.74 -3.62 -11.51
CA LEU A 281 -6.36 -3.71 -11.05
C LEU A 281 -6.07 -5.00 -10.30
N LEU A 282 -7.08 -5.60 -9.68
CA LEU A 282 -6.96 -6.85 -8.93
C LEU A 282 -7.84 -7.94 -9.49
N ASP A 283 -9.16 -7.85 -9.33
CA ASP A 283 -10.05 -9.01 -9.53
C ASP A 283 -9.88 -9.64 -10.91
N GLU A 284 -9.99 -8.83 -11.96
CA GLU A 284 -9.86 -9.29 -13.35
C GLU A 284 -8.44 -9.78 -13.68
N ARG A 285 -7.41 -9.21 -13.06
CA ARG A 285 -6.01 -9.63 -13.24
C ARG A 285 -5.74 -10.95 -12.52
N ASN A 286 -6.10 -11.05 -11.25
CA ASN A 286 -5.99 -12.26 -10.44
C ASN A 286 -6.71 -13.43 -11.10
N GLN A 287 -7.95 -13.24 -11.54
CA GLN A 287 -8.70 -14.27 -12.27
C GLN A 287 -8.01 -14.71 -13.56
N ARG A 288 -7.42 -13.78 -14.32
CA ARG A 288 -6.67 -14.08 -15.55
C ARG A 288 -5.36 -14.81 -15.28
N TRP A 289 -4.73 -14.56 -14.14
CA TRP A 289 -3.46 -15.18 -13.74
C TRP A 289 -3.64 -16.59 -13.21
N MET A 290 -4.79 -16.92 -12.60
CA MET A 290 -5.03 -18.23 -11.99
C MET A 290 -4.71 -19.42 -12.91
N PRO A 291 -5.20 -19.51 -14.17
CA PRO A 291 -4.84 -20.62 -15.05
C PRO A 291 -3.35 -20.68 -15.40
N LYS A 292 -2.66 -19.53 -15.45
CA LYS A 292 -1.20 -19.48 -15.73
C LYS A 292 -0.41 -20.00 -14.53
N LEU A 293 -0.82 -19.63 -13.31
CA LEU A 293 -0.23 -20.12 -12.07
C LEU A 293 -0.35 -21.65 -11.97
N GLU A 294 -1.51 -22.23 -12.28
CA GLU A 294 -1.68 -23.68 -12.29
C GLU A 294 -0.72 -24.39 -13.26
N VAL A 295 -0.49 -23.79 -14.43
CA VAL A 295 0.48 -24.32 -15.41
C VAL A 295 1.90 -24.30 -14.83
N PHE A 296 2.33 -23.22 -14.19
CA PHE A 296 3.65 -23.15 -13.56
C PHE A 296 3.78 -24.14 -12.39
N PHE A 297 2.75 -24.28 -11.55
CA PHE A 297 2.75 -25.23 -10.44
C PHE A 297 2.77 -26.69 -10.91
N ALA A 298 2.21 -26.98 -12.08
CA ALA A 298 2.30 -28.31 -12.69
C ALA A 298 3.70 -28.63 -13.25
N GLN A 299 4.51 -27.62 -13.56
CA GLN A 299 5.87 -27.78 -14.09
C GLN A 299 6.92 -27.97 -12.99
N GLY A 300 6.61 -27.60 -11.74
CA GLY A 300 7.50 -27.78 -10.60
C GLY A 300 7.27 -26.73 -9.52
N SER A 301 8.18 -26.68 -8.55
CA SER A 301 8.17 -25.65 -7.51
C SER A 301 8.33 -24.27 -8.16
N SER A 302 7.44 -23.35 -7.84
CA SER A 302 7.47 -21.99 -8.40
C SER A 302 7.58 -20.96 -7.28
N PHE A 303 8.43 -19.95 -7.43
CA PHE A 303 8.44 -18.76 -6.58
C PHE A 303 7.78 -17.63 -7.36
N VAL A 304 6.60 -17.20 -6.93
CA VAL A 304 5.76 -16.20 -7.59
C VAL A 304 5.88 -14.87 -6.85
N ALA A 305 6.32 -13.82 -7.53
CA ALA A 305 6.41 -12.46 -7.01
C ALA A 305 5.36 -11.56 -7.69
N VAL A 306 4.46 -11.01 -6.90
CA VAL A 306 3.39 -10.09 -7.34
C VAL A 306 3.27 -8.94 -6.35
N GLY A 307 2.76 -7.80 -6.80
CA GLY A 307 2.46 -6.68 -5.93
C GLY A 307 1.57 -7.10 -4.76
N ALA A 308 1.88 -6.66 -3.54
CA ALA A 308 1.28 -7.17 -2.32
C ALA A 308 -0.26 -7.03 -2.30
N ALA A 309 -0.82 -6.04 -3.00
CA ALA A 309 -2.26 -5.88 -3.13
C ALA A 309 -2.96 -7.09 -3.77
N HIS A 310 -2.27 -7.87 -4.61
CA HIS A 310 -2.81 -9.10 -5.22
C HIS A 310 -3.09 -10.22 -4.21
N LEU A 311 -2.64 -10.08 -2.97
CA LEU A 311 -2.75 -11.11 -1.94
C LEU A 311 -4.00 -10.96 -1.05
N PHE A 312 -4.68 -9.81 -1.08
CA PHE A 312 -5.72 -9.48 -0.10
C PHE A 312 -7.13 -9.58 -0.66
N GLY A 313 -8.09 -9.72 0.26
CA GLY A 313 -9.52 -9.75 -0.06
C GLY A 313 -10.01 -11.07 -0.65
N ASP A 314 -11.31 -11.08 -0.98
CA ASP A 314 -12.01 -12.28 -1.48
C ASP A 314 -11.50 -12.70 -2.87
N SER A 315 -11.01 -11.74 -3.65
CA SER A 315 -10.39 -11.97 -4.96
C SER A 315 -8.87 -12.12 -4.91
N GLY A 316 -8.26 -12.11 -3.72
CA GLY A 316 -6.82 -12.28 -3.54
C GLY A 316 -6.33 -13.65 -4.01
N LEU A 317 -5.13 -13.71 -4.55
CA LEU A 317 -4.54 -14.96 -5.05
C LEU A 317 -4.52 -16.10 -4.00
N PRO A 318 -4.20 -15.88 -2.71
CA PRO A 318 -4.34 -16.90 -1.67
C PRO A 318 -5.76 -17.49 -1.58
N THR A 319 -6.78 -16.63 -1.57
CA THR A 319 -8.19 -17.02 -1.51
C THR A 319 -8.62 -17.81 -2.75
N LEU A 320 -8.23 -17.33 -3.93
CA LEU A 320 -8.52 -18.00 -5.20
C LEU A 320 -7.83 -19.37 -5.30
N LEU A 321 -6.59 -19.50 -4.80
CA LEU A 321 -5.86 -20.77 -4.75
C LEU A 321 -6.50 -21.76 -3.79
N GLN A 322 -6.94 -21.31 -2.61
CA GLN A 322 -7.70 -22.14 -1.67
C GLN A 322 -8.99 -22.66 -2.30
N ALA A 323 -9.71 -21.82 -3.06
CA ALA A 323 -10.91 -22.22 -3.78
C ALA A 323 -10.65 -23.28 -4.87
N GLN A 324 -9.43 -23.34 -5.43
CA GLN A 324 -8.99 -24.39 -6.38
C GLN A 324 -8.39 -25.64 -5.69
N GLY A 325 -8.53 -25.75 -4.36
CA GLY A 325 -8.10 -26.93 -3.59
C GLY A 325 -6.61 -26.95 -3.25
N TYR A 326 -5.91 -25.82 -3.36
CA TYR A 326 -4.55 -25.69 -2.80
C TYR A 326 -4.62 -25.41 -1.30
N GLN A 327 -3.67 -25.94 -0.54
CA GLN A 327 -3.41 -25.49 0.82
C GLN A 327 -2.47 -24.29 0.75
N VAL A 328 -2.86 -23.21 1.42
CA VAL A 328 -2.08 -21.97 1.45
C VAL A 328 -1.73 -21.65 2.89
N GLU A 329 -0.44 -21.72 3.22
CA GLU A 329 0.12 -21.52 4.55
C GLU A 329 1.01 -20.27 4.54
N ARG A 330 0.83 -19.36 5.50
CA ARG A 330 1.69 -18.19 5.63
C ARG A 330 3.00 -18.57 6.32
N LEU A 331 4.13 -18.20 5.72
CA LEU A 331 5.48 -18.46 6.25
C LEU A 331 6.11 -17.24 6.95
N SER A 332 5.75 -16.02 6.57
CA SER A 332 6.36 -14.78 7.09
C SER A 332 5.38 -13.61 7.26
N GLY A 333 5.82 -12.57 7.97
CA GLY A 333 5.08 -11.33 8.25
C GLY A 333 4.50 -11.25 9.66
N VAL A 334 4.20 -10.04 10.14
CA VAL A 334 3.54 -9.85 11.44
C VAL A 334 2.05 -10.01 11.29
N THR A 335 1.50 -10.98 12.03
CA THR A 335 0.09 -10.94 12.38
C THR A 335 -0.05 -9.98 13.55
N SER A 336 -0.57 -8.78 13.29
CA SER A 336 -1.43 -8.19 14.31
C SER A 336 -2.54 -9.22 14.54
N PRO A 337 -2.89 -9.56 15.81
CA PRO A 337 -3.90 -10.57 16.05
C PRO A 337 -5.14 -10.19 15.23
N PRO A 338 -5.76 -11.15 14.53
CA PRO A 338 -6.96 -10.85 13.77
C PRO A 338 -7.94 -10.23 14.76
N SER A 339 -8.37 -8.99 14.52
CA SER A 339 -9.75 -8.66 14.80
C SER A 339 -10.53 -9.79 14.14
N ALA A 340 -11.23 -10.59 14.96
CA ALA A 340 -11.88 -11.82 14.54
C ALA A 340 -12.57 -11.60 13.19
N PRO A 341 -12.52 -12.57 12.26
CA PRO A 341 -13.18 -12.42 10.97
C PRO A 341 -14.63 -12.01 11.22
N VAL A 342 -14.98 -10.79 10.83
CA VAL A 342 -16.37 -10.39 10.73
C VAL A 342 -16.86 -11.13 9.50
N GLU A 343 -17.52 -12.27 9.71
CA GLU A 343 -18.37 -12.84 8.70
C GLU A 343 -19.35 -11.75 8.26
N ALA A 344 -19.18 -11.25 7.03
CA ALA A 344 -20.24 -10.53 6.35
C ALA A 344 -21.37 -11.54 6.19
N PRO A 345 -22.52 -11.38 6.86
CA PRO A 345 -23.51 -12.43 6.83
C PRO A 345 -24.21 -12.34 5.47
N GLN A 346 -24.25 -13.46 4.76
CA GLN A 346 -24.94 -13.56 3.49
C GLN A 346 -26.43 -13.84 3.74
N GLY A 347 -27.30 -13.07 3.08
CA GLY A 347 -28.72 -13.43 2.91
C GLY A 347 -29.73 -12.38 3.39
N ASP A 348 -30.74 -12.17 2.55
CA ASP A 348 -31.81 -11.17 2.63
C ASP A 348 -32.43 -10.97 4.03
N GLY A 349 -32.56 -9.69 4.43
CA GLY A 349 -33.28 -9.26 5.64
C GLY A 349 -32.40 -9.03 6.88
N MET A 350 -31.18 -8.54 6.70
CA MET A 350 -30.14 -8.48 7.74
C MET A 350 -30.40 -7.45 8.85
N THR A 351 -30.37 -7.91 10.10
CA THR A 351 -30.18 -7.06 11.28
C THR A 351 -28.75 -7.19 11.80
N ILE A 352 -28.05 -6.06 11.91
CA ILE A 352 -26.67 -5.92 12.37
C ILE A 352 -26.69 -5.73 13.89
N PRO A 353 -25.94 -6.52 14.68
CA PRO A 353 -25.93 -6.35 16.13
C PRO A 353 -25.25 -5.03 16.53
N LEU A 354 -25.76 -4.37 17.56
CA LEU A 354 -25.15 -3.14 18.09
C LEU A 354 -23.67 -3.31 18.46
N SER A 355 -23.27 -4.50 18.88
CA SER A 355 -21.86 -4.81 19.16
C SER A 355 -20.95 -4.55 17.97
N PHE A 356 -21.42 -4.80 16.74
CA PHE A 356 -20.64 -4.55 15.52
C PHE A 356 -20.37 -3.05 15.33
N LEU A 357 -21.39 -2.21 15.50
CA LEU A 357 -21.23 -0.75 15.44
C LEU A 357 -20.29 -0.24 16.54
N VAL A 358 -20.42 -0.79 17.76
CA VAL A 358 -19.55 -0.44 18.90
C VAL A 358 -18.10 -0.80 18.59
N ASP A 359 -17.84 -1.98 18.04
CA ASP A 359 -16.50 -2.45 17.67
C ASP A 359 -15.86 -1.54 16.61
N GLN A 360 -16.61 -1.11 15.60
CA GLN A 360 -16.11 -0.22 14.54
C GLN A 360 -15.75 1.17 15.06
N VAL A 361 -16.64 1.77 15.87
CA VAL A 361 -16.41 3.11 16.44
C VAL A 361 -15.25 3.08 17.44
N GLU A 362 -15.15 2.05 18.28
CA GLU A 362 -14.02 1.86 19.19
C GLU A 362 -12.70 1.69 18.42
N ALA A 363 -12.67 0.84 17.39
CA ALA A 363 -11.46 0.59 16.60
C ALA A 363 -10.95 1.86 15.92
N GLN A 364 -11.85 2.65 15.32
CA GLN A 364 -11.49 3.90 14.66
C GLN A 364 -11.01 4.97 15.66
N ALA A 365 -11.69 5.14 16.78
CA ALA A 365 -11.37 6.18 17.75
C ALA A 365 -10.16 5.82 18.62
N SER A 366 -9.97 4.55 19.00
CA SER A 366 -8.87 4.11 19.85
C SER A 366 -7.49 4.30 19.21
N ALA A 367 -7.38 4.19 17.89
CA ALA A 367 -6.15 4.45 17.15
C ALA A 367 -5.65 5.90 17.33
N THR A 368 -6.57 6.83 17.59
CA THR A 368 -6.27 8.27 17.75
C THR A 368 -6.31 8.75 19.18
N LEU A 369 -7.01 8.06 20.08
CA LEU A 369 -7.23 8.51 21.47
C LEU A 369 -6.46 7.69 22.51
N CYS A 370 -6.15 6.43 22.23
CA CYS A 370 -5.61 5.48 23.21
C CYS A 370 -4.17 5.04 22.94
N GLY A 371 -3.47 5.75 22.05
CA GLY A 371 -2.06 5.53 21.79
C GLY A 371 -1.17 5.87 23.00
N PRO A 372 0.04 5.30 23.09
CA PRO A 372 0.94 5.51 24.24
C PRO A 372 1.30 6.98 24.48
N GLN A 373 1.31 7.81 23.45
CA GLN A 373 1.64 9.24 23.54
C GLN A 373 0.39 10.14 23.68
N MET A 374 -0.81 9.57 23.70
CA MET A 374 -2.05 10.35 23.73
C MET A 374 -2.40 10.81 25.15
N VAL A 375 -3.16 11.91 25.23
CA VAL A 375 -3.59 12.57 26.47
C VAL A 375 -4.16 11.60 27.53
N PRO A 376 -5.05 10.64 27.19
CA PRO A 376 -5.52 9.67 28.20
C PRO A 376 -4.37 8.89 28.85
N VAL A 377 -3.41 8.41 28.06
CA VAL A 377 -2.29 7.60 28.57
C VAL A 377 -1.24 8.46 29.26
N GLN A 378 -0.93 9.65 28.73
CA GLN A 378 0.13 10.53 29.23
C GLN A 378 -0.30 11.44 30.39
N CYS A 379 -1.56 11.87 30.45
CA CYS A 379 -2.07 12.84 31.42
C CYS A 379 -3.03 12.24 32.46
N HIS A 380 -3.79 11.21 32.08
CA HIS A 380 -4.72 10.53 32.99
C HIS A 380 -4.16 9.22 33.55
N GLY A 381 -2.96 8.81 33.09
CA GLY A 381 -2.25 7.63 33.59
C GLY A 381 -3.01 6.32 33.35
N VAL A 382 -3.91 6.28 32.37
CA VAL A 382 -4.62 5.05 32.01
C VAL A 382 -3.76 4.20 31.06
N THR A 383 -3.79 2.88 31.23
CA THR A 383 -3.14 1.99 30.26
C THR A 383 -3.88 2.06 28.92
N PRO A 384 -3.22 1.81 27.77
CA PRO A 384 -3.89 1.75 26.47
C PRO A 384 -5.08 0.77 26.45
N GLU A 385 -4.98 -0.34 27.19
CA GLU A 385 -6.06 -1.32 27.32
C GLU A 385 -7.24 -0.76 28.12
N LYS A 386 -7.00 -0.09 29.24
CA LYS A 386 -8.06 0.55 30.02
C LYS A 386 -8.71 1.69 29.22
N CYS A 387 -7.90 2.48 28.50
CA CYS A 387 -8.40 3.54 27.63
C CYS A 387 -9.38 3.02 26.57
N ARG A 388 -9.06 1.89 25.92
CA ARG A 388 -9.97 1.23 24.97
C ARG A 388 -11.26 0.75 25.65
N GLY A 389 -11.15 0.18 26.84
CA GLY A 389 -12.30 -0.22 27.65
C GLY A 389 -13.23 0.95 27.99
N ASP A 390 -12.68 2.07 28.48
CA ASP A 390 -13.44 3.28 28.81
C ASP A 390 -14.07 3.90 27.54
N LEU A 391 -13.37 3.86 26.40
CA LEU A 391 -13.89 4.32 25.11
C LEU A 391 -15.05 3.46 24.62
N ARG A 392 -14.94 2.14 24.74
CA ARG A 392 -16.02 1.20 24.43
C ARG A 392 -17.25 1.45 25.29
N GLU A 393 -17.06 1.71 26.57
CA GLU A 393 -18.14 2.04 27.50
C GLU A 393 -18.82 3.37 27.12
N ALA A 394 -18.05 4.40 26.73
CA ALA A 394 -18.60 5.65 26.21
C ALA A 394 -19.48 5.45 24.96
N VAL A 395 -19.07 4.58 24.04
CA VAL A 395 -19.85 4.25 22.83
C VAL A 395 -21.15 3.55 23.19
N LEU A 396 -21.13 2.61 24.15
CA LEU A 396 -22.33 1.91 24.62
C LEU A 396 -23.32 2.87 25.30
N LEU A 397 -22.83 3.76 26.17
CA LEU A 397 -23.67 4.79 26.82
C LEU A 397 -24.30 5.73 25.78
N CYS A 398 -23.52 6.17 24.80
CA CYS A 398 -24.03 7.00 23.71
C CYS A 398 -25.04 6.28 22.83
N ALA A 399 -24.87 4.99 22.59
CA ALA A 399 -25.84 4.20 21.83
C ALA A 399 -27.17 4.10 22.58
N GLU A 400 -27.14 3.91 23.90
CA GLU A 400 -28.34 3.92 24.75
C GLU A 400 -29.02 5.30 24.75
N GLU A 401 -28.26 6.39 24.92
CA GLU A 401 -28.78 7.76 24.92
C GLU A 401 -29.42 8.17 23.59
N LYS A 402 -28.86 7.70 22.48
CA LYS A 402 -29.39 7.94 21.13
C LYS A 402 -30.51 6.97 20.74
N GLY A 403 -30.84 6.02 21.60
CA GLY A 403 -31.89 5.03 21.36
C GLY A 403 -31.56 4.09 20.20
N ILE A 404 -30.27 3.82 19.97
CA ILE A 404 -29.83 2.91 18.90
C ILE A 404 -30.28 1.49 19.29
N PRO A 405 -31.04 0.80 18.43
CA PRO A 405 -31.56 -0.52 18.76
C PRO A 405 -30.43 -1.54 18.83
N ALA A 406 -30.64 -2.60 19.63
CA ALA A 406 -29.69 -3.72 19.75
C ALA A 406 -29.45 -4.46 18.42
N GLN A 407 -30.33 -4.26 17.44
CA GLN A 407 -30.36 -4.85 16.11
C GLN A 407 -30.66 -3.72 15.10
N LEU A 408 -29.72 -3.41 14.22
CA LEU A 408 -29.77 -2.30 13.26
C LEU A 408 -30.08 -2.81 11.86
N SER A 409 -30.82 -2.05 11.05
CA SER A 409 -30.79 -2.26 9.59
C SER A 409 -29.57 -1.56 8.99
N ALA A 410 -29.20 -1.89 7.76
CA ALA A 410 -28.10 -1.24 7.05
C ALA A 410 -28.25 0.29 6.97
N ASP A 411 -29.48 0.79 6.77
CA ASP A 411 -29.78 2.23 6.73
C ASP A 411 -29.56 2.89 8.10
N VAL A 412 -29.95 2.21 9.19
CA VAL A 412 -29.78 2.71 10.56
C VAL A 412 -28.30 2.67 10.97
N LEU A 413 -27.51 1.72 10.47
CA LEU A 413 -26.07 1.64 10.75
C LEU A 413 -25.34 2.92 10.31
N MET A 414 -25.55 3.34 9.07
CA MET A 414 -24.87 4.51 8.50
C MET A 414 -25.25 5.81 9.21
N ASP A 415 -26.54 5.97 9.54
CA ASP A 415 -27.03 7.12 10.31
C ASP A 415 -26.51 7.11 11.77
N SER A 416 -26.31 5.93 12.34
CA SER A 416 -25.88 5.77 13.74
C SER A 416 -24.42 6.16 13.96
N VAL A 417 -23.52 5.90 13.00
CA VAL A 417 -22.10 6.31 13.07
C VAL A 417 -21.98 7.83 13.20
N GLY A 418 -22.76 8.58 12.41
CA GLY A 418 -22.77 10.05 12.45
C GLY A 418 -23.37 10.63 13.74
N GLN A 419 -24.30 9.93 14.38
CA GLN A 419 -24.95 10.35 15.63
C GLN A 419 -24.09 10.08 16.88
N LEU A 420 -23.23 9.05 16.84
CA LEU A 420 -22.37 8.67 17.95
C LEU A 420 -21.16 9.60 18.08
N GLY A 421 -20.55 10.03 16.98
CA GLY A 421 -19.32 10.83 16.98
C GLY A 421 -19.34 12.04 17.96
N PRO A 422 -20.36 12.92 17.91
CA PRO A 422 -20.46 14.06 18.82
C PRO A 422 -20.71 13.71 20.30
N CYS A 423 -21.19 12.49 20.60
CA CYS A 423 -21.50 12.04 21.95
C CYS A 423 -20.31 11.31 22.60
N VAL A 424 -19.60 10.49 21.83
CA VAL A 424 -18.60 9.55 22.33
C VAL A 424 -17.43 10.28 22.99
N VAL A 425 -16.92 11.35 22.39
CA VAL A 425 -15.75 12.07 22.94
C VAL A 425 -16.06 12.72 24.29
N PRO A 426 -17.15 13.50 24.47
CA PRO A 426 -17.53 13.99 25.80
C PRO A 426 -17.71 12.88 26.85
N ARG A 427 -18.43 11.80 26.51
CA ARG A 427 -18.65 10.69 27.43
C ARG A 427 -17.39 9.93 27.80
N PHE A 428 -16.49 9.78 26.83
CA PHE A 428 -15.19 9.19 27.07
C PHE A 428 -14.36 10.02 28.04
N MET A 429 -14.35 11.35 27.89
CA MET A 429 -13.64 12.23 28.83
C MET A 429 -14.23 12.17 30.25
N ASP A 430 -15.55 11.98 30.41
CA ASP A 430 -16.19 11.81 31.73
C ASP A 430 -15.78 10.50 32.43
N LEU A 431 -15.40 9.47 31.68
CA LEU A 431 -14.98 8.16 32.20
C LEU A 431 -13.49 8.10 32.56
N LEU A 432 -12.70 9.08 32.09
CA LEU A 432 -11.30 9.16 32.45
C LEU A 432 -11.14 9.58 33.92
N PRO A 433 -10.16 9.00 34.64
CA PRO A 433 -9.86 9.45 35.99
C PRO A 433 -9.42 10.92 35.97
N ALA A 434 -9.59 11.61 37.10
CA ALA A 434 -9.18 13.00 37.24
C ALA A 434 -7.73 13.20 36.78
N GLU A 435 -7.47 14.29 36.08
CA GLU A 435 -6.12 14.64 35.62
C GLU A 435 -5.13 14.56 36.77
N GLN A 436 -4.04 13.83 36.55
CA GLN A 436 -2.90 13.94 37.45
C GLN A 436 -2.23 15.29 37.12
N GLU A 437 -1.93 16.11 38.14
CA GLU A 437 -1.48 17.50 37.95
C GLU A 437 -0.47 17.67 36.80
N PRO A 438 -0.58 18.74 36.00
CA PRO A 438 0.17 18.89 34.76
C PRO A 438 1.63 19.21 35.06
N GLN A 439 2.47 18.19 35.23
CA GLN A 439 3.89 18.38 35.54
C GLN A 439 4.85 17.60 34.63
N THR A 440 4.37 16.79 33.70
CA THR A 440 5.25 16.11 32.74
C THR A 440 5.29 16.85 31.41
N ALA A 441 6.49 17.05 30.86
CA ALA A 441 6.67 17.60 29.52
C ALA A 441 5.91 16.80 28.45
N ALA A 442 5.74 15.49 28.70
CA ALA A 442 4.99 14.59 27.82
C ALA A 442 3.47 14.88 27.82
N CYS A 443 2.86 15.17 28.98
CA CYS A 443 1.46 15.56 29.03
C CYS A 443 1.21 16.92 28.36
N LYS A 444 2.14 17.87 28.54
CA LYS A 444 2.06 19.18 27.88
C LYS A 444 2.20 19.06 26.35
N ALA A 445 3.14 18.24 25.87
CA ALA A 445 3.31 17.98 24.44
C ALA A 445 2.08 17.29 23.82
N ALA A 446 1.49 16.32 24.52
CA ALA A 446 0.29 15.62 24.08
C ALA A 446 -0.95 16.54 23.96
N TYR A 447 -1.02 17.62 24.75
CA TYR A 447 -2.07 18.64 24.65
C TYR A 447 -1.79 19.70 23.56
N GLU A 448 -0.53 20.05 23.30
CA GLU A 448 -0.14 21.00 22.25
C GLU A 448 -0.27 20.40 20.82
N ASP A 449 -0.21 19.07 20.71
CA ASP A 449 -0.39 18.31 19.46
C ASP A 449 -1.89 18.09 19.08
N ARG A 450 -2.81 18.47 19.97
CA ARG A 450 -4.27 18.34 19.81
C ARG A 450 -4.91 19.66 19.38
#